data_AF-A0A9E5ZIT8-F1
#
_entry.id   AF-A0A9E5ZIT8-F1
#
_cell.length_a   1.000
_cell.length_b   1.000
_cell.length_c   1.000
_cell.angle_alpha   90.00
_cell.angle_beta   90.00
_cell.angle_gamma   90.00
#
_symmetry.space_group_name_H-M   'P 1'
#
loop_
_entity.id
_entity.type
_entity.pdbx_description
1 polymer ?
#
loop_
_entity_poly.entity_id
_entity_poly.type
_entity_poly.pdbx_seq_one_letter_code
_entity_poly.pdbx_strand_id
1 'polypeptide(L)' 'MKGLIYENTPIIIAVYLSSEFGKTDHFELTAYREYEVHYSMDSCHAMLVIGYSDDYNAFKVVNSWGSDWGDNGFIWI' A
#
# COMPACT_ATOMS: atom_id res chain seq x y z
N MET A 1 -5.91 3.60 -12.87
CA MET A 1 -4.87 4.04 -11.91
C MET A 1 -3.50 4.16 -12.58
N LYS A 2 -2.98 3.11 -13.26
CA LYS A 2 -1.67 3.15 -13.95
C LYS A 2 -1.48 4.33 -14.92
N GLY A 3 -2.47 4.65 -15.75
CA GLY A 3 -2.41 5.81 -16.67
C GLY A 3 -2.26 7.16 -15.95
N LEU A 4 -2.97 7.36 -14.84
CA LEU A 4 -2.86 8.58 -14.03
C LEU A 4 -1.47 8.70 -13.40
N ILE A 5 -0.90 7.59 -12.91
CA ILE A 5 0.47 7.56 -12.38
C ILE A 5 1.47 7.89 -13.49
N TYR A 6 1.29 7.31 -14.69
CA TYR A 6 2.14 7.60 -15.86
C TYR A 6 2.09 9.08 -16.27
N GLU A 7 0.94 9.72 -16.13
CA GLU A 7 0.74 11.15 -16.38
C GLU A 7 1.17 12.05 -15.19
N ASN A 8 1.82 11.50 -14.17
CA ASN A 8 2.20 12.20 -12.93
C ASN A 8 1.02 12.86 -12.20
N THR A 9 -0.17 12.27 -12.31
CA THR A 9 -1.34 12.70 -11.54
C THR A 9 -1.33 12.03 -10.17
N PRO A 10 -1.30 12.79 -9.05
CA PRO A 10 -1.34 12.22 -7.71
C PRO A 10 -2.65 11.48 -7.43
N ILE A 11 -2.57 10.33 -6.76
CA ILE A 11 -3.73 9.51 -6.41
C ILE A 11 -3.66 9.22 -4.92
N ILE A 12 -4.62 9.74 -4.16
CA ILE A 12 -4.78 9.39 -2.75
C ILE A 12 -5.78 8.23 -2.67
N ILE A 13 -5.44 7.21 -1.90
CA ILE A 13 -6.32 6.09 -1.57
C ILE A 13 -6.57 6.06 -0.08
N ALA A 14 -7.74 5.55 0.33
CA ALA A 14 -8.04 5.21 1.71
C ALA A 14 -8.11 3.68 1.82
N VAL A 15 -7.42 3.12 2.81
CA VAL A 15 -7.27 1.69 2.99
C VAL A 15 -7.72 1.34 4.40
N TYR A 16 -8.46 0.24 4.53
CA TYR A 16 -8.80 -0.35 5.81
C TYR A 16 -7.57 -1.03 6.41
N LEU A 17 -7.26 -0.76 7.68
CA LEU A 17 -6.10 -1.34 8.38
C LEU A 17 -6.51 -2.59 9.15
N SER A 18 -6.34 -3.76 8.54
CA SER A 18 -6.47 -5.04 9.26
C SER A 18 -5.13 -5.53 9.81
N SER A 19 -5.14 -6.70 10.44
CA SER A 19 -3.94 -7.41 10.85
C SER A 19 -2.98 -7.73 9.70
N GLU A 20 -3.45 -7.74 8.45
CA GLU A 20 -2.62 -8.06 7.28
C GLU A 20 -1.81 -6.84 6.77
N PHE A 21 -2.10 -5.63 7.26
CA PHE A 21 -1.45 -4.42 6.79
C PHE A 21 0.04 -4.38 7.16
N GLY A 22 0.91 -4.31 6.15
CA GLY A 22 2.35 -4.17 6.32
C GLY A 22 3.06 -5.47 6.70
N LYS A 23 2.44 -6.63 6.48
CA LYS A 23 3.14 -7.91 6.60
C LYS A 23 4.15 -8.10 5.48
N THR A 24 5.19 -8.86 5.76
CA THR A 24 6.16 -9.27 4.74
C THR A 24 5.55 -10.34 3.85
N ASP A 25 5.59 -10.13 2.53
CA ASP A 25 5.11 -11.09 1.55
C ASP A 25 6.21 -12.03 1.03
N HIS A 26 5.90 -12.82 0.01
CA HIS A 26 6.84 -13.76 -0.60
C HIS A 26 7.94 -13.11 -1.47
N PHE A 27 7.85 -11.79 -1.72
CA PHE A 27 8.91 -11.00 -2.34
C PHE A 27 9.82 -10.33 -1.30
N GLU A 28 9.62 -10.63 -0.01
CA GLU A 28 10.31 -9.97 1.11
C GLU A 28 9.99 -8.47 1.22
N LEU A 29 8.83 -8.05 0.72
CA LEU A 29 8.37 -6.67 0.74
C LEU A 29 7.36 -6.45 1.86
N THR A 30 7.38 -5.25 2.45
CA THR A 30 6.27 -4.74 3.26
C THR A 30 5.07 -4.54 2.35
N ALA A 31 4.02 -5.33 2.57
CA ALA A 31 2.89 -5.38 1.65
C ALA A 31 1.53 -5.52 2.33
N TYR A 32 0.48 -5.27 1.54
CA TYR A 32 -0.90 -5.52 1.88
C TYR A 32 -1.58 -6.19 0.68
N ARG A 33 -1.55 -7.53 0.68
CA ARG A 33 -2.00 -8.35 -0.45
C ARG A 33 -3.48 -8.67 -0.33
N GLU A 34 -4.06 -9.28 -1.37
CA GLU A 34 -5.47 -9.70 -1.36
C GLU A 34 -5.75 -10.74 -0.27
N TYR A 35 -6.81 -10.51 0.51
CA TYR A 35 -7.31 -11.42 1.55
C TYR A 35 -8.77 -11.10 1.86
N GLU A 36 -9.46 -11.99 2.56
CA GLU A 36 -10.83 -11.75 3.02
C GLU A 36 -10.86 -10.69 4.13
N VAL A 37 -11.44 -9.53 3.82
CA VAL A 37 -11.55 -8.43 4.78
C VAL A 37 -12.78 -8.64 5.67
N HIS A 38 -12.55 -8.89 6.95
CA HIS A 38 -13.59 -8.85 7.97
C HIS A 38 -13.67 -7.46 8.58
N TYR A 39 -14.64 -6.66 8.13
CA TYR A 39 -14.83 -5.32 8.64
C TYR A 39 -15.31 -5.36 10.11
N SER A 40 -14.37 -5.22 11.04
CA SER A 40 -14.57 -4.99 12.48
C SER A 40 -14.30 -3.51 12.83
N MET A 41 -14.27 -3.13 14.11
CA MET A 41 -13.96 -1.75 14.56
C MET A 41 -12.50 -1.32 14.30
N ASP A 42 -11.91 -1.69 13.17
CA ASP A 42 -10.55 -1.28 12.81
C ASP A 42 -10.53 0.11 12.15
N SER A 43 -9.32 0.66 12.07
CA SER A 43 -9.06 2.00 11.57
C SER A 43 -8.93 2.04 10.04
N CYS A 44 -9.09 3.23 9.45
CA CYS A 44 -8.78 3.49 8.05
C CYS A 44 -7.63 4.48 7.95
N HIS A 45 -6.79 4.36 6.92
CA HIS A 45 -5.68 5.27 6.68
C HIS A 45 -5.63 5.73 5.22
N ALA A 46 -5.36 7.02 5.02
CA ALA A 46 -5.21 7.62 3.70
C ALA A 46 -3.73 7.79 3.34
N MET A 47 -3.35 7.38 2.14
CA MET A 47 -1.96 7.37 1.66
C MET A 47 -1.88 7.76 0.18
N LEU A 48 -0.67 8.05 -0.30
CA LEU A 48 -0.41 8.49 -1.68
C LEU A 48 0.20 7.36 -2.51
N VAL A 49 -0.42 7.07 -3.66
CA VAL A 49 0.13 6.14 -4.66
C VAL A 49 1.18 6.87 -5.50
N ILE A 50 2.37 6.27 -5.62
CA ILE A 50 3.52 6.88 -6.31
C ILE A 50 4.10 6.00 -7.44
N GLY A 51 3.60 4.77 -7.61
CA GLY A 51 4.11 3.85 -8.61
C GLY A 51 3.32 2.56 -8.66
N TYR A 52 3.73 1.67 -9.55
CA TYR A 52 3.24 0.29 -9.62
C TYR A 52 4.34 -0.63 -10.15
N SER A 53 4.19 -1.92 -9.91
CA SER A 53 5.04 -2.98 -10.46
C SER A 53 4.12 -4.07 -11.02
N ASP A 54 4.35 -4.41 -12.29
CA ASP A 54 3.65 -5.54 -12.92
C ASP A 54 4.19 -6.87 -12.40
N ASP A 55 5.49 -6.95 -12.07
CA ASP A 55 6.12 -8.13 -11.49
C ASP A 55 5.57 -8.46 -10.10
N TYR A 56 5.29 -7.43 -9.29
CA TYR A 56 4.67 -7.59 -7.96
C TYR A 56 3.15 -7.57 -8.00
N ASN A 57 2.56 -7.30 -9.16
CA ASN A 57 1.14 -7.03 -9.37
C ASN A 57 0.54 -6.09 -8.29
N ALA A 58 1.22 -4.97 -8.00
CA ALA A 58 0.84 -4.05 -6.92
C ALA A 58 1.24 -2.59 -7.18
N PHE A 59 0.62 -1.70 -6.43
CA PHE A 59 0.91 -0.28 -6.36
C PHE A 59 1.91 0.02 -5.24
N LYS A 60 2.88 0.89 -5.53
CA LYS A 60 3.78 1.43 -4.52
C LYS A 60 3.15 2.64 -3.88
N VAL A 61 3.03 2.62 -2.56
CA VAL A 61 2.35 3.63 -1.78
C VAL A 61 3.33 4.22 -0.76
N VAL A 62 3.35 5.54 -0.63
CA VAL A 62 4.07 6.22 0.45
C VAL A 62 3.16 6.35 1.66
N ASN A 63 3.63 5.82 2.78
CA ASN A 63 2.95 5.91 4.07
C ASN A 63 3.41 7.19 4.82
N SER A 64 2.71 7.55 5.90
CA SER A 64 2.94 8.76 6.69
C SER A 64 3.42 8.48 8.13
N TRP A 65 4.01 7.31 8.38
CA TRP A 65 4.49 6.87 9.71
C TRP A 65 6.01 6.92 9.88
N GLY A 66 6.71 7.65 9.00
CA GLY A 66 8.17 7.82 9.03
C GLY A 66 8.92 6.80 8.16
N SER A 67 10.19 7.09 7.90
CA SER A 67 11.07 6.27 7.07
C SER A 67 11.43 4.92 7.69
N ASP A 68 11.34 4.81 9.02
CA ASP A 68 11.74 3.60 9.75
C ASP A 68 10.65 2.52 9.74
N TRP A 69 9.48 2.83 9.18
CA TRP A 69 8.37 1.89 9.05
C TRP A 69 8.36 1.25 7.65
N GLY A 70 8.08 -0.05 7.59
CA GLY A 70 7.95 -0.78 6.32
C GLY A 70 9.23 -0.73 5.48
N ASP A 71 9.08 -0.66 4.16
CA ASP A 71 10.21 -0.62 3.24
C ASP A 71 10.67 0.82 3.04
N ASN A 72 11.37 1.40 4.01
CA ASN A 72 11.80 2.81 4.01
C ASN A 72 10.63 3.83 3.94
N GLY A 73 9.53 3.55 4.64
CA GLY A 73 8.31 4.37 4.64
C GLY A 73 7.32 4.02 3.52
N PHE A 74 7.59 2.98 2.74
CA PHE A 74 6.74 2.53 1.65
C PHE A 74 6.05 1.19 1.97
N ILE A 75 4.93 0.96 1.28
CA ILE A 75 4.19 -0.31 1.27
C ILE A 75 3.74 -0.63 -0.15
N TRP A 76 3.65 -1.92 -0.46
CA TRP A 76 3.04 -2.44 -1.69
C TRP A 76 1.60 -2.91 -1.45
N ILE A 77 0.65 -2.37 -2.21
CA ILE A 77 -0.78 -2.71 -2.13
C ILE A 77 -1.25 -3.26 -3.47
#